data_AF-A0A1S2QSU4-F1
#
_entry.id   AF-A0A1S2QSU4-F1
#
_cell.length_a   1.000
_cell.length_b   1.000
_cell.length_c   1.000
_cell.angle_alpha   90.00
_cell.angle_beta   90.00
_cell.angle_gamma   90.00
#
_symmetry.space_group_name_H-M   'P 1'
#
loop_
_entity.id
_entity.type
_entity.pdbx_description
1 polymer ?
#
loop_
_entity_poly.entity_id
_entity_poly.type
_entity_poly.pdbx_seq_one_letter_code
_entity_poly.pdbx_strand_id
1 'polypeptide(L)' 'MKNILRKAGQEKRQFLIDELLKFGIYKKNNKHLYEWNLCELEKEYQYIVSNGLAANKNDLVPG' A
#
# COMPACT_ATOMS: atom_id res chain seq x y z
N MET A 1 7.29 27.34 10.59
CA MET A 1 7.59 25.94 10.18
C MET A 1 6.30 25.12 10.09
N LYS A 2 5.41 25.41 9.13
CA LYS A 2 4.11 24.71 8.98
C LYS A 2 4.02 23.85 7.70
N ASN A 3 5.12 23.74 6.95
CA ASN A 3 5.14 23.10 5.64
C ASN A 3 5.60 21.63 5.66
N ILE A 4 6.14 21.14 6.78
CA ILE A 4 6.73 19.79 6.90
C ILE A 4 5.61 18.73 6.98
N LEU A 5 4.57 19.00 7.77
CA LEU A 5 3.42 18.10 7.94
C LEU A 5 2.65 17.86 6.64
N ARG A 6 2.51 18.91 5.82
CA ARG A 6 1.80 18.82 4.54
C ARG A 6 2.62 18.07 3.49
N LYS A 7 3.95 18.12 3.60
CA LYS A 7 4.89 17.38 2.75
C LYS A 7 4.87 15.89 3.07
N ALA A 8 4.90 15.53 4.35
CA ALA A 8 4.89 14.13 4.80
C ALA A 8 3.69 13.33 4.26
N GLY A 9 2.48 13.91 4.21
CA GLY A 9 1.31 13.24 3.64
C GLY A 9 1.40 13.02 2.12
N GLN A 10 1.98 13.98 1.40
CA GLN A 10 2.20 13.88 -0.04
C GLN A 10 3.31 12.86 -0.38
N GLU A 11 4.42 12.92 0.37
CA GLU A 11 5.54 11.99 0.24
C GLU A 11 5.10 10.56 0.56
N LYS A 12 4.31 10.37 1.62
CA LYS A 12 3.77 9.06 1.97
C LYS A 12 2.85 8.50 0.88
N ARG A 13 2.06 9.35 0.22
CA ARG A 13 1.24 8.93 -0.94
C ARG A 13 2.10 8.46 -2.10
N GLN A 14 3.11 9.23 -2.47
CA GLN A 14 4.04 8.87 -3.54
C GLN A 14 4.80 7.59 -3.22
N PHE A 15 5.27 7.44 -1.99
CA PHE A 15 5.95 6.24 -1.53
C PHE A 15 5.07 4.99 -1.66
N LEU A 16 3.81 5.06 -1.24
CA LEU A 16 2.89 3.92 -1.36
C LEU A 16 2.60 3.58 -2.82
N ILE A 17 2.43 4.57 -3.69
CA ILE A 17 2.24 4.33 -5.13
C ILE A 17 3.48 3.65 -5.71
N ASP A 18 4.68 4.14 -5.39
CA ASP A 18 5.95 3.55 -5.84
C ASP A 18 6.12 2.10 -5.36
N GLU A 19 5.82 1.83 -4.09
CA GLU A 19 5.86 0.47 -3.55
C GLU A 19 4.84 -0.44 -4.25
N LEU A 20 3.60 0.01 -4.39
CA LEU A 20 2.56 -0.77 -5.09
C LEU A 20 2.97 -1.05 -6.54
N LEU A 21 3.58 -0.08 -7.23
CA LEU A 21 4.16 -0.26 -8.56
C LEU A 21 5.27 -1.31 -8.57
N LYS A 22 6.17 -1.33 -7.58
CA LYS A 22 7.22 -2.37 -7.43
C LYS A 22 6.64 -3.75 -7.21
N PHE A 23 5.53 -3.87 -6.48
CA PHE A 23 4.79 -5.13 -6.33
C PHE A 23 4.06 -5.56 -7.62
N GLY A 24 4.12 -4.76 -8.68
CA GLY A 24 3.46 -5.05 -9.97
C GLY A 24 1.99 -4.62 -10.00
N ILE A 25 1.54 -3.83 -9.03
CA ILE A 25 0.21 -3.25 -9.00
C ILE A 25 0.30 -1.88 -9.66
N TYR A 26 -0.31 -1.73 -10.83
CA TYR A 26 -0.34 -0.46 -11.58
C TYR A 26 -1.74 0.16 -11.59
N LYS A 27 -2.75 -0.72 -11.66
CA LYS A 27 -4.17 -0.40 -11.68
C LYS A 27 -4.93 -1.58 -11.10
N LYS A 28 -5.93 -1.31 -10.28
CA LYS A 28 -6.79 -2.34 -9.70
C LYS A 28 -8.24 -1.92 -9.95
N ASN A 29 -9.05 -2.87 -10.43
CA ASN A 29 -10.46 -2.64 -10.72
C ASN A 29 -10.74 -1.52 -11.75
N ASN A 30 -9.95 -1.47 -12.83
CA ASN A 30 -9.99 -0.43 -13.88
C ASN A 30 -9.72 1.01 -13.42
N LYS A 31 -9.31 1.23 -12.17
CA LYS A 31 -8.85 2.52 -11.66
C LYS A 31 -7.35 2.53 -11.49
N HIS A 32 -6.72 3.65 -11.84
CA HIS A 32 -5.29 3.84 -11.63
C HIS A 32 -5.00 4.03 -10.14
N LEU A 33 -3.82 3.59 -9.68
CA LEU A 33 -3.36 3.87 -8.31
C LEU A 33 -3.35 5.38 -7.97
N TYR A 34 -3.16 6.23 -8.98
CA TYR A 34 -3.23 7.68 -8.81
C TYR A 34 -4.64 8.20 -8.49
N GLU A 35 -5.68 7.45 -8.87
CA GLU A 35 -7.07 7.74 -8.50
C GLU A 35 -7.43 7.21 -7.10
N TRP A 36 -6.55 6.40 -6.50
CA TRP A 36 -6.78 5.85 -5.17
C TRP A 36 -6.49 6.89 -4.09
N ASN A 37 -7.28 6.84 -3.02
CA ASN A 37 -7.04 7.65 -1.84
C ASN A 37 -5.84 7.12 -1.05
N LEU A 38 -5.19 7.99 -0.27
CA LEU A 38 -4.06 7.61 0.59
C LEU A 38 -4.42 6.42 1.49
N CYS A 39 -5.63 6.40 2.06
CA CYS A 39 -6.10 5.30 2.90
C CYS A 39 -6.21 3.97 2.14
N GLU A 40 -6.61 4.00 0.86
CA GLU A 40 -6.68 2.78 0.04
C GLU A 40 -5.28 2.28 -0.32
N LEU A 41 -4.38 3.19 -0.69
CA LEU A 41 -2.97 2.87 -0.92
C LEU A 41 -2.32 2.28 0.35
N GLU A 42 -2.57 2.87 1.53
CA GLU A 42 -2.07 2.36 2.81
C GLU A 42 -2.64 0.98 3.14
N LYS A 43 -3.95 0.76 2.95
CA LYS A 43 -4.58 -0.54 3.18
C LYS A 43 -4.01 -1.60 2.27
N GLU A 44 -3.84 -1.30 0.98
CA GLU A 44 -3.33 -2.26 0.01
C GLU A 44 -1.86 -2.57 0.27
N TYR A 45 -1.05 -1.55 0.56
CA TYR A 45 0.33 -1.73 0.96
C TYR A 45 0.44 -2.54 2.25
N GLN A 46 -0.34 -2.24 3.28
CA GLN A 46 -0.39 -3.06 4.50
C GLN A 46 -0.85 -4.48 4.21
N TYR A 47 -1.84 -4.66 3.33
CA TYR A 47 -2.30 -5.97 2.93
C TYR A 47 -1.17 -6.75 2.26
N ILE A 48 -0.41 -6.14 1.34
CA ILE A 48 0.71 -6.79 0.65
C ILE A 48 1.89 -7.04 1.58
N VAL A 49 2.22 -6.12 2.48
CA VAL A 49 3.25 -6.34 3.49
C VAL A 49 2.81 -7.47 4.44
N SER A 50 1.55 -7.46 4.88
CA SER A 50 1.00 -8.49 5.76
C SER A 50 0.84 -9.84 5.07
N ASN A 51 0.44 -9.88 3.80
CA ASN A 51 0.32 -11.10 2.99
C ASN A 51 1.67 -11.58 2.46
N GLY A 52 2.60 -10.67 2.18
CA GLY A 52 3.98 -10.97 1.82
C GLY A 52 4.72 -11.66 2.97
N LEU A 53 4.36 -11.35 4.22
CA LEU A 53 4.71 -12.15 5.40
C LEU A 53 3.84 -13.42 5.57
N ALA A 54 2.60 -13.45 5.08
CA ALA A 54 1.71 -14.61 5.16
C ALA A 54 1.94 -15.68 4.08
N ALA A 55 2.82 -15.45 3.10
CA ALA A 55 3.30 -16.49 2.19
C ALA A 55 4.06 -17.61 2.92
N ASN A 56 4.30 -17.48 4.23
CA ASN A 56 4.70 -18.58 5.13
C ASN A 56 3.65 -18.84 6.23
N LYS A 57 2.35 -18.84 5.93
CA LYS A 57 1.33 -19.40 6.82
C LYS A 57 0.51 -20.48 6.12
N ASN A 58 1.19 -21.57 5.77
CA ASN A 58 0.60 -22.90 5.80
C ASN A 58 0.39 -23.42 7.25
N ASP A 59 0.62 -22.59 8.27
CA ASP A 59 0.53 -22.98 9.68
C ASP A 59 -0.47 -22.08 10.43
N LEU A 60 -1.75 -22.20 10.07
CA LEU A 60 -2.86 -21.92 10.97
C LEU A 60 -3.94 -22.97 10.71
N VAL A 61 -3.67 -24.18 11.21
CA VAL A 61 -4.70 -25.17 11.48
C VAL A 61 -5.45 -24.70 12.72
N PRO A 62 -6.76 -24.40 12.65
CA PRO A 62 -7.58 -24.40 13.85
C PRO A 62 -7.82 -25.87 14.23
N GLY A 63 -7.07 -26.36 15.21
CA GLY A 63 -7.41 -27.55 15.97
C GLY A 63 -8.44 -27.25 17.04
#